data_AF-A0A947BDI0-F1
#
_entry.id   AF-A0A947BDI0-F1
#
_cell.length_a   1.000
_cell.length_b   1.000
_cell.length_c   1.000
_cell.angle_alpha   90.00
_cell.angle_beta   90.00
_cell.angle_gamma   90.00
#
_symmetry.space_group_name_H-M   'P 1'
#
loop_
_entity.id
_entity.type
_entity.pdbx_description
1 polymer ?
#
loop_
_entity_poly.entity_id
_entity_poly.type
_entity_poly.pdbx_seq_one_letter_code
_entity_poly.pdbx_strand_id
1 'polypeptide(L)'
;MTAQSRPGKPGRKPRKGRGRTAHQPVIIAAADHAVTRKTIARSAQKVLDKLHEAGHSAYLVGGGVRDALVGLRPKDFDVATDASPETIRALFRNSRIIGRRFRLVHVVYGREIIEVATFRAAHSKGEGGEVGSAGRIVRDNVFGSIEEDACRRDFSVNALYYNLVDGTVVDYVGGLADLDAGVFRLIGDPVTRCEEDPVRVLRAVRLAAKLDFDIAEDTLAAMRQVRGELKSTPPPRLFEEVLKLFQGGYALRSFHSIREHELLHYLFPLLDERLKAGDEALETMLDAALQ
;
A
#
# COMPACT_ATOMS: atom_id res chain seq x y z
N MET A 1 63.51 30.89 21.95
CA MET A 1 62.63 31.62 21.01
C MET A 1 61.68 30.62 20.35
N THR A 2 60.38 30.94 20.41
CA THR A 2 59.27 30.45 19.55
C THR A 2 59.00 28.94 19.46
N ALA A 3 58.07 28.45 20.28
CA ALA A 3 57.19 27.34 19.93
C ALA A 3 55.79 27.92 19.65
N GLN A 4 55.39 27.98 18.38
CA GLN A 4 54.05 28.38 17.96
C GLN A 4 53.19 27.14 17.69
N SER A 5 52.00 27.19 18.28
CA SER A 5 50.87 26.28 18.18
C SER A 5 50.26 26.25 16.77
N ARG A 6 49.85 25.07 16.31
CA ARG A 6 48.94 24.89 15.16
C ARG A 6 47.56 24.45 15.66
N PRO A 7 46.45 25.05 15.19
CA PRO A 7 45.12 24.68 15.63
C PRO A 7 44.62 23.42 14.92
N GLY A 8 43.87 22.60 15.67
CA GLY A 8 43.24 21.37 15.18
C GLY A 8 42.15 21.65 14.14
N LYS A 9 42.05 20.75 13.15
CA LYS A 9 40.97 20.75 12.15
C LYS A 9 39.62 20.47 12.83
N PRO A 10 38.55 21.20 12.52
CA PRO A 10 37.23 20.92 13.08
C PRO A 10 36.66 19.64 12.44
N GLY A 11 36.08 18.78 13.29
CA GLY A 11 35.44 17.53 12.89
C GLY A 11 34.30 17.75 11.91
N ARG A 12 34.26 16.92 10.85
CA ARG A 12 33.14 16.86 9.91
C ARG A 12 31.89 16.36 10.64
N LYS A 13 30.91 17.23 10.82
CA LYS A 13 29.54 16.84 11.20
C LYS A 13 28.94 15.90 10.14
N PRO A 14 28.14 14.90 10.52
CA PRO A 14 27.48 14.02 9.57
C PRO A 14 26.49 14.84 8.72
N ARG A 15 26.56 14.68 7.40
CA ARG A 15 25.65 15.33 6.45
C ARG A 15 24.26 14.75 6.64
N LYS A 16 23.31 15.62 7.04
CA LYS A 16 21.87 15.36 7.00
C LYS A 16 21.48 14.83 5.62
N GLY A 17 20.68 13.76 5.59
CA GLY A 17 20.13 13.16 4.38
C GLY A 17 19.44 14.23 3.52
N ARG A 18 19.90 14.36 2.28
CA ARG A 18 19.27 15.20 1.27
C ARG A 18 17.95 14.54 0.89
N GLY A 19 16.84 15.26 1.07
CA GLY A 19 15.55 14.89 0.50
C GLY A 19 15.68 14.68 -1.01
N ARG A 20 15.07 13.61 -1.52
CA ARG A 20 14.95 13.34 -2.95
C ARG A 20 14.23 14.51 -3.63
N THR A 21 14.85 15.05 -4.67
CA THR A 21 14.26 16.02 -5.60
C THR A 21 13.06 15.40 -6.31
N ALA A 22 12.02 16.21 -6.60
CA ALA A 22 10.83 15.81 -7.35
C ALA A 22 11.21 14.99 -8.59
N HIS A 23 10.93 13.70 -8.57
CA HIS A 23 11.23 12.80 -9.68
C HIS A 23 10.12 12.96 -10.72
N GLN A 24 10.49 13.24 -11.97
CA GLN A 24 9.54 13.13 -13.07
C GLN A 24 8.98 11.69 -13.09
N PRO A 25 7.66 11.53 -13.26
CA PRO A 25 7.06 10.21 -13.27
C PRO A 25 7.58 9.41 -14.45
N VAL A 26 7.73 8.10 -14.24
CA VAL A 26 7.86 7.15 -15.34
C VAL A 26 6.47 6.93 -15.90
N ILE A 27 6.32 7.08 -17.21
CA ILE A 27 5.06 6.87 -17.93
C ILE A 27 5.32 5.82 -19.00
N ILE A 28 4.56 4.74 -18.97
CA ILE A 28 4.57 3.72 -20.01
C ILE A 28 3.31 3.86 -20.87
N ALA A 29 3.47 3.73 -22.18
CA ALA A 29 2.38 3.89 -23.13
C ALA A 29 1.49 2.65 -23.16
N ALA A 30 0.26 2.81 -23.65
CA ALA A 30 -0.72 1.72 -23.75
C ALA A 30 -0.23 0.47 -24.50
N ALA A 31 0.72 0.65 -25.43
CA ALA A 31 1.30 -0.44 -26.22
C ALA A 31 2.33 -1.28 -25.43
N ASP A 32 2.87 -0.74 -24.34
CA ASP A 32 4.01 -1.32 -23.61
C ASP A 32 3.57 -2.10 -22.36
N HIS A 33 2.27 -2.33 -22.17
CA HIS A 33 1.74 -3.07 -21.02
C HIS A 33 0.42 -3.80 -21.28
N ALA A 34 0.08 -4.74 -20.39
CA ALA A 34 -1.09 -5.60 -20.51
C ALA A 34 -2.43 -4.97 -20.03
N VAL A 35 -2.40 -3.83 -19.33
CA VAL A 35 -3.63 -3.19 -18.84
C VAL A 35 -4.42 -2.61 -20.00
N THR A 36 -5.69 -3.01 -20.13
CA THR A 36 -6.56 -2.48 -21.18
C THR A 36 -7.95 -2.17 -20.63
N ARG A 37 -8.75 -1.39 -21.36
CA ARG A 37 -10.17 -1.20 -21.04
C ARG A 37 -10.92 -2.53 -20.86
N LYS A 38 -10.54 -3.59 -21.56
CA LYS A 38 -11.21 -4.90 -21.48
C LYS A 38 -10.94 -5.64 -20.17
N THR A 39 -9.81 -5.38 -19.52
CA THR A 39 -9.46 -6.00 -18.23
C THR A 39 -10.11 -5.29 -17.03
N ILE A 40 -10.77 -4.16 -17.27
CA ILE A 40 -11.37 -3.31 -16.24
C ILE A 40 -12.89 -3.51 -16.20
N ALA A 41 -13.48 -3.57 -15.00
CA ALA A 41 -14.93 -3.68 -14.86
C ALA A 41 -15.66 -2.50 -15.52
N ARG A 42 -16.82 -2.78 -16.16
CA ARG A 42 -17.63 -1.75 -16.82
C ARG A 42 -18.11 -0.67 -15.85
N SER A 43 -18.36 -1.02 -14.58
CA SER A 43 -18.70 -0.08 -13.51
C SER A 43 -17.56 0.90 -13.24
N ALA A 44 -16.32 0.42 -13.11
CA ALA A 44 -15.14 1.27 -12.93
C ALA A 44 -14.88 2.18 -14.14
N GLN A 45 -15.02 1.65 -15.37
CA GLN A 45 -14.91 2.47 -16.59
C GLN A 45 -15.89 3.64 -16.59
N LYS A 46 -17.18 3.38 -16.26
CA LYS A 46 -18.20 4.43 -16.16
C LYS A 46 -17.88 5.50 -15.11
N VAL A 47 -17.27 5.11 -13.99
CA VAL A 47 -16.86 6.07 -12.95
C VAL A 47 -15.74 6.96 -13.47
N LEU A 48 -14.71 6.37 -14.08
CA LEU A 48 -13.57 7.08 -14.66
C LEU A 48 -14.01 8.04 -15.78
N ASP A 49 -14.80 7.55 -16.74
CA ASP A 49 -15.32 8.36 -17.85
C ASP A 49 -16.14 9.54 -17.33
N LYS A 50 -17.05 9.32 -16.37
CA LYS A 50 -17.90 10.39 -15.83
C LYS A 50 -17.12 11.45 -15.05
N LEU A 51 -16.08 11.05 -14.31
CA LEU A 51 -15.20 12.01 -13.64
C LEU A 51 -14.44 12.85 -14.68
N HIS A 52 -13.95 12.21 -15.75
CA HIS A 52 -13.24 12.90 -16.82
C HIS A 52 -14.14 13.87 -17.59
N GLU A 53 -15.36 13.48 -17.94
CA GLU A 53 -16.38 14.33 -18.55
C GLU A 53 -16.73 15.56 -17.68
N ALA A 54 -16.62 15.41 -16.36
CA ALA A 54 -16.82 16.50 -15.40
C ALA A 54 -15.57 17.40 -15.22
N GLY A 55 -14.49 17.15 -15.97
CA GLY A 55 -13.26 17.94 -15.93
C GLY A 55 -12.28 17.54 -14.82
N HIS A 56 -12.45 16.37 -14.21
CA HIS A 56 -11.59 15.86 -13.15
C HIS A 56 -10.58 14.84 -13.65
N SER A 57 -9.38 14.88 -13.06
CA SER A 57 -8.39 13.82 -13.26
C SER A 57 -8.86 12.59 -12.52
N ALA A 58 -8.88 11.42 -13.17
CA ALA A 58 -9.31 10.17 -12.56
C ALA A 58 -8.51 8.99 -13.10
N TYR A 59 -8.02 8.15 -12.19
CA TYR A 59 -7.12 7.04 -12.49
C TYR A 59 -7.60 5.78 -11.80
N LEU A 60 -7.45 4.64 -12.46
CA LEU A 60 -7.52 3.36 -11.78
C LEU A 60 -6.22 3.17 -10.99
N VAL A 61 -6.29 2.65 -9.76
CA VAL A 61 -5.14 2.54 -8.87
C VAL A 61 -5.07 1.19 -8.14
N GLY A 62 -3.95 0.95 -7.46
CA GLY A 62 -3.84 -0.10 -6.46
C GLY A 62 -3.75 -1.51 -7.06
N GLY A 63 -4.38 -2.47 -6.37
CA GLY A 63 -4.26 -3.88 -6.70
C GLY A 63 -4.77 -4.23 -8.09
N GLY A 64 -5.76 -3.49 -8.61
CA GLY A 64 -6.32 -3.76 -9.94
C GLY A 64 -5.35 -3.44 -11.08
N VAL A 65 -4.58 -2.36 -10.97
CA VAL A 65 -3.54 -2.00 -11.96
C VAL A 65 -2.41 -3.01 -11.92
N ARG A 66 -1.90 -3.29 -10.72
CA ARG A 66 -0.82 -4.25 -10.50
C ARG A 66 -1.16 -5.64 -11.01
N ASP A 67 -2.31 -6.18 -10.59
CA ASP A 67 -2.73 -7.53 -10.98
C ASP A 67 -2.83 -7.62 -12.51
N ALA A 68 -3.41 -6.62 -13.17
CA ALA A 68 -3.49 -6.58 -14.63
C ALA A 68 -2.10 -6.52 -15.31
N LEU A 69 -1.15 -5.79 -14.74
CA LEU A 69 0.22 -5.70 -15.27
C LEU A 69 0.97 -7.04 -15.21
N VAL A 70 0.75 -7.84 -14.16
CA VAL A 70 1.34 -9.18 -14.03
C VAL A 70 0.49 -10.28 -14.67
N GLY A 71 -0.50 -9.92 -15.50
CA GLY A 71 -1.36 -10.88 -16.22
C GLY A 71 -2.40 -11.59 -15.35
N LEU A 72 -2.57 -11.18 -14.09
CA LEU A 72 -3.63 -11.67 -13.22
C LEU A 72 -4.95 -10.92 -13.50
N ARG A 73 -6.08 -11.60 -13.27
CA ARG A 73 -7.39 -10.97 -13.39
C ARG A 73 -7.67 -10.10 -12.15
N PRO A 74 -7.85 -8.77 -12.28
CA PRO A 74 -8.23 -7.92 -11.16
C PRO A 74 -9.58 -8.35 -10.55
N LYS A 75 -9.66 -8.34 -9.22
CA LYS A 75 -10.90 -8.63 -8.47
C LYS A 75 -11.60 -7.35 -8.01
N ASP A 76 -10.81 -6.35 -7.61
CA ASP A 76 -11.29 -5.09 -7.07
C ASP A 76 -10.72 -3.93 -7.91
N PHE A 77 -11.51 -2.87 -8.06
CA PHE A 77 -11.16 -1.69 -8.85
C PHE A 77 -11.37 -0.43 -8.02
N ASP A 78 -10.26 0.21 -7.66
CA ASP A 78 -10.24 1.46 -6.92
C ASP A 78 -9.91 2.61 -7.87
N VAL A 79 -10.55 3.76 -7.66
CA VAL A 79 -10.34 4.98 -8.43
C VAL A 79 -9.74 6.06 -7.54
N ALA A 80 -8.72 6.75 -8.03
CA ALA A 80 -8.19 7.97 -7.40
C ALA A 80 -8.48 9.18 -8.29
N THR A 81 -8.85 10.31 -7.70
CA THR A 81 -9.24 11.52 -8.44
C THR A 81 -8.87 12.81 -7.69
N ASP A 82 -8.81 13.93 -8.41
CA ASP A 82 -8.70 15.26 -7.80
C ASP A 82 -10.06 15.80 -7.30
N ALA A 83 -11.17 15.14 -7.63
CA ALA A 83 -12.51 15.53 -7.20
C ALA A 83 -12.71 15.34 -5.69
N SER A 84 -13.25 16.36 -5.01
CA SER A 84 -13.61 16.27 -3.59
C SER A 84 -14.70 15.20 -3.33
N PRO A 85 -14.80 14.62 -2.12
CA PRO A 85 -15.86 13.66 -1.78
C PRO A 85 -17.28 14.21 -2.03
N GLU A 86 -17.50 15.50 -1.78
CA GLU A 86 -18.74 16.22 -2.05
C GLU A 86 -19.05 16.28 -3.55
N THR A 87 -18.04 16.59 -4.37
CA THR A 87 -18.16 16.62 -5.84
C THR A 87 -18.47 15.24 -6.38
N ILE A 88 -17.75 14.20 -5.93
CA ILE A 88 -18.01 12.81 -6.32
C ILE A 88 -19.44 12.44 -5.94
N ARG A 89 -19.90 12.77 -4.73
CA ARG A 89 -21.28 12.50 -4.30
C ARG A 89 -22.32 13.22 -5.18
N ALA A 90 -22.05 14.46 -5.59
CA ALA A 90 -22.93 15.21 -6.48
C ALA A 90 -23.00 14.58 -7.88
N LEU A 91 -21.87 14.10 -8.42
CA LEU A 91 -21.79 13.41 -9.70
C LEU A 91 -22.48 12.04 -9.66
N PHE A 92 -22.36 11.30 -8.56
CA PHE A 92 -22.90 9.94 -8.41
C PHE A 92 -23.98 9.90 -7.32
N ARG A 93 -25.24 10.12 -7.69
CA ARG A 93 -26.38 10.09 -6.73
C ARG A 93 -26.53 8.75 -6.00
N ASN A 94 -26.07 7.67 -6.62
CA ASN A 94 -25.99 6.30 -6.10
C ASN A 94 -24.68 6.05 -5.33
N SER A 95 -24.20 7.04 -4.56
CA SER A 95 -22.97 6.93 -3.80
C SER A 95 -23.13 7.34 -2.34
N ARG A 96 -22.18 6.90 -1.52
CA ARG A 96 -22.11 7.24 -0.10
C ARG A 96 -20.68 7.54 0.31
N ILE A 97 -20.50 8.58 1.11
CA ILE A 97 -19.21 8.90 1.73
C ILE A 97 -19.04 8.00 2.95
N ILE A 98 -17.93 7.27 2.99
CA ILE A 98 -17.56 6.33 4.05
C ILE A 98 -16.25 6.78 4.68
N GLY A 99 -16.07 6.41 5.94
CA GLY A 99 -14.86 6.71 6.70
C GLY A 99 -14.88 8.09 7.34
N ARG A 100 -14.44 8.17 8.61
CA ARG A 100 -14.31 9.43 9.33
C ARG A 100 -12.95 10.10 9.09
N ARG A 101 -11.89 9.30 9.03
CA ARG A 101 -10.49 9.77 8.84
C ARG A 101 -10.08 9.79 7.38
N PHE A 102 -10.35 8.71 6.66
CA PHE A 102 -10.12 8.59 5.23
C PHE A 102 -11.47 8.65 4.54
N ARG A 103 -11.83 9.80 3.97
CA ARG A 103 -13.10 9.96 3.29
C ARG A 103 -13.01 9.29 1.92
N LEU A 104 -13.62 8.12 1.80
CA LEU A 104 -13.78 7.39 0.54
C LEU A 104 -15.23 7.52 0.09
N VAL A 105 -15.47 7.48 -1.22
CA VAL A 105 -16.82 7.47 -1.78
C VAL A 105 -17.08 6.12 -2.42
N HIS A 106 -18.07 5.41 -1.90
CA HIS A 106 -18.52 4.14 -2.47
C HIS A 106 -19.60 4.42 -3.50
N VAL A 107 -19.32 4.17 -4.77
CA VAL A 107 -20.29 4.28 -5.87
C VAL A 107 -20.87 2.89 -6.15
N VAL A 108 -22.20 2.75 -6.07
CA VAL A 108 -22.86 1.44 -6.08
C VAL A 108 -23.43 1.12 -7.47
N TYR A 109 -22.99 0.02 -8.08
CA TYR A 109 -23.50 -0.52 -9.33
C TYR A 109 -24.05 -1.94 -9.13
N GLY A 110 -25.34 -2.04 -8.82
CA GLY A 110 -25.97 -3.33 -8.53
C GLY A 110 -25.36 -3.98 -7.29
N ARG A 111 -24.62 -5.08 -7.48
CA ARG A 111 -23.86 -5.76 -6.40
C ARG A 111 -22.40 -5.32 -6.32
N GLU A 112 -21.92 -4.56 -7.29
CA GLU A 112 -20.55 -4.05 -7.33
C GLU A 112 -20.45 -2.70 -6.63
N ILE A 113 -19.33 -2.47 -5.96
CA ILE A 113 -19.00 -1.19 -5.34
C ILE A 113 -17.65 -0.75 -5.90
N ILE A 114 -17.60 0.48 -6.44
CA ILE A 114 -16.36 1.13 -6.82
C ILE A 114 -15.97 2.09 -5.72
N GLU A 115 -14.78 1.90 -5.17
CA GLU A 115 -14.21 2.83 -4.19
C GLU A 115 -13.52 3.98 -4.93
N VAL A 116 -13.93 5.20 -4.62
CA VAL A 116 -13.36 6.43 -5.21
C VAL A 116 -12.74 7.26 -4.09
N ALA A 117 -11.44 7.52 -4.20
CA ALA A 117 -10.66 8.29 -3.25
C ALA A 117 -10.18 9.59 -3.88
N THR A 118 -10.24 10.70 -3.13
CA THR A 118 -9.56 11.92 -3.53
C THR A 118 -8.06 11.81 -3.25
N PHE A 119 -7.21 12.39 -4.10
CA PHE A 119 -5.76 12.48 -3.88
C PHE A 119 -5.45 13.11 -2.53
N ARG A 120 -4.46 12.54 -1.84
CA ARG A 120 -4.06 12.97 -0.50
C ARG A 120 -2.79 13.79 -0.55
N ALA A 121 -2.79 14.97 0.06
CA ALA A 121 -1.58 15.77 0.21
C ALA A 121 -0.72 15.31 1.39
N ALA A 122 0.54 15.74 1.41
CA ALA A 122 1.38 15.66 2.60
C ALA A 122 0.93 16.71 3.63
N HIS A 123 0.97 16.36 4.93
CA HIS A 123 0.80 17.36 5.97
C HIS A 123 2.04 18.28 5.99
N SER A 124 1.86 19.56 5.68
CA SER A 124 2.77 20.60 6.12
C SER A 124 2.84 20.52 7.65
N LYS A 125 4.03 20.27 8.24
CA LYS A 125 4.24 20.38 9.68
C LYS A 125 3.86 21.80 10.12
N GLY A 126 2.62 21.98 10.59
CA GLY A 126 2.09 23.29 10.99
C GLY A 126 0.61 23.52 10.66
N GLU A 127 0.01 22.77 9.73
CA GLU A 127 -1.39 23.00 9.33
C GLU A 127 -2.27 21.76 9.56
N GLY A 128 -3.04 21.80 10.65
CA GLY A 128 -4.39 21.23 10.70
C GLY A 128 -4.57 19.73 10.89
N GLY A 129 -3.51 18.93 11.06
CA GLY A 129 -3.65 17.56 11.55
C GLY A 129 -3.80 17.56 13.08
N GLU A 130 -5.02 17.43 13.62
CA GLU A 130 -5.16 17.18 15.07
C GLU A 130 -4.40 15.88 15.38
N VAL A 131 -3.45 15.94 16.31
CA VAL A 131 -2.74 14.76 16.82
C VAL A 131 -3.50 14.35 18.08
N GLY A 132 -3.97 13.10 18.12
CA GLY A 132 -4.67 12.58 19.29
C GLY A 132 -3.69 12.38 20.45
N SER A 133 -4.20 12.20 21.66
CA SER A 133 -3.41 12.05 22.90
C SER A 133 -2.41 10.90 22.94
N ALA A 134 -2.34 10.07 21.88
CA ALA A 134 -1.44 8.94 21.73
C ALA A 134 -0.48 9.05 20.51
N GLY A 135 -0.22 10.27 20.01
CA GLY A 135 0.71 10.47 18.89
C GLY A 135 0.20 9.99 17.52
N ARG A 136 -1.07 9.57 17.44
CA ARG A 136 -1.72 9.13 16.20
C ARG A 136 -2.41 10.31 15.52
N ILE A 137 -2.19 10.45 14.21
CA ILE A 137 -2.77 11.50 13.35
C ILE A 137 -4.31 11.32 13.29
N VAL A 138 -5.08 12.36 13.63
CA VAL A 138 -6.55 12.32 13.80
C VAL A 138 -7.31 12.95 12.63
N ARG A 139 -6.69 13.82 11.80
CA ARG A 139 -7.34 14.44 10.64
C ARG A 139 -6.42 14.50 9.43
N ASP A 140 -6.88 13.95 8.31
CA ASP A 140 -6.08 13.66 7.12
C ASP A 140 -6.82 14.00 5.80
N ASN A 141 -7.51 15.15 5.78
CA ASN A 141 -8.39 15.56 4.68
C ASN A 141 -7.78 16.67 3.79
N VAL A 142 -6.45 16.72 3.65
CA VAL A 142 -5.81 17.67 2.75
C VAL A 142 -5.76 17.07 1.35
N PHE A 143 -6.39 17.74 0.38
CA PHE A 143 -6.39 17.30 -1.02
C PHE A 143 -5.08 17.72 -1.69
N GLY A 144 -4.47 16.78 -2.40
CA GLY A 144 -3.12 16.94 -2.96
C GLY A 144 -3.01 16.60 -4.43
N SER A 145 -1.78 16.57 -4.92
CA SER A 145 -1.46 16.06 -6.25
C SER A 145 -1.43 14.53 -6.29
N ILE A 146 -1.45 13.97 -7.50
CA ILE A 146 -1.27 12.54 -7.73
C ILE A 146 0.08 12.02 -7.20
N GLU A 147 1.15 12.83 -7.29
CA GLU A 147 2.49 12.49 -6.79
C GLU A 147 2.46 12.37 -5.26
N GLU A 148 1.78 13.30 -4.58
CA GLU A 148 1.61 13.26 -3.13
C GLU A 148 0.80 12.03 -2.70
N ASP A 149 -0.28 11.69 -3.43
CA ASP A 149 -1.04 10.48 -3.16
C ASP A 149 -0.17 9.22 -3.30
N ALA A 150 0.67 9.15 -4.35
CA ALA A 150 1.56 8.03 -4.60
C ALA A 150 2.53 7.82 -3.43
N CYS A 151 3.11 8.90 -2.92
CA CYS A 151 4.05 8.87 -1.79
C CYS A 151 3.42 8.41 -0.47
N ARG A 152 2.09 8.47 -0.35
CA ARG A 152 1.36 8.12 0.88
C ARG A 152 0.81 6.70 0.90
N ARG A 153 0.86 6.01 -0.24
CA ARG A 153 0.50 4.60 -0.35
C ARG A 153 1.50 3.74 0.41
N ASP A 154 1.10 2.51 0.67
CA ASP A 154 1.91 1.62 1.50
C ASP A 154 3.07 1.02 0.69
N PHE A 155 2.82 0.56 -0.53
CA PHE A 155 3.78 -0.20 -1.33
C PHE A 155 3.90 0.33 -2.76
N SER A 156 5.12 0.30 -3.31
CA SER A 156 5.46 0.85 -4.63
C SER A 156 4.59 0.26 -5.74
N VAL A 157 4.48 -1.07 -5.80
CA VAL A 157 3.65 -1.81 -6.77
C VAL A 157 2.14 -1.53 -6.64
N ASN A 158 1.68 -0.93 -5.54
CA ASN A 158 0.28 -0.50 -5.34
C ASN A 158 0.07 1.00 -5.60
N ALA A 159 1.11 1.73 -5.97
CA ALA A 159 1.11 3.16 -6.29
C ALA A 159 1.26 3.41 -7.80
N LEU A 160 0.71 2.50 -8.61
CA LEU A 160 0.62 2.62 -10.06
C LEU A 160 -0.75 3.18 -10.43
N TYR A 161 -0.77 4.12 -11.38
CA TYR A 161 -1.96 4.84 -11.80
C TYR A 161 -2.21 4.60 -13.29
N TYR A 162 -3.33 3.99 -13.64
CA TYR A 162 -3.73 3.78 -15.03
C TYR A 162 -4.72 4.85 -15.48
N ASN A 163 -4.39 5.54 -16.56
CA ASN A 163 -5.24 6.53 -17.21
C ASN A 163 -6.14 5.87 -18.26
N LEU A 164 -7.45 6.00 -18.11
CA LEU A 164 -8.40 5.39 -19.04
C LEU A 164 -8.46 6.09 -20.40
N VAL A 165 -8.01 7.35 -20.49
CA VAL A 165 -8.16 8.23 -21.66
C VAL A 165 -7.14 7.88 -22.73
N ASP A 166 -5.86 7.91 -22.38
CA ASP A 166 -4.74 7.60 -23.28
C ASP A 166 -4.19 6.17 -23.08
N GLY A 167 -4.68 5.46 -22.07
CA GLY A 167 -4.27 4.10 -21.75
C GLY A 167 -2.89 4.01 -21.11
N THR A 168 -2.31 5.11 -20.63
CA THR A 168 -0.98 5.13 -20.00
C THR A 168 -1.00 4.59 -18.57
N VAL A 169 0.14 4.06 -18.11
CA VAL A 169 0.39 3.82 -16.67
C VAL A 169 1.47 4.78 -16.18
N VAL A 170 1.20 5.43 -15.07
CA VAL A 170 2.04 6.45 -14.43
C VAL A 170 2.57 5.92 -13.10
N ASP A 171 3.87 6.10 -12.88
CA ASP A 171 4.59 5.68 -11.69
C ASP A 171 5.49 6.81 -11.16
N TYR A 172 5.29 7.18 -9.89
CA TYR A 172 6.05 8.23 -9.19
C TYR A 172 7.11 7.68 -8.23
N VAL A 173 7.06 6.39 -7.91
CA VAL A 173 7.79 5.81 -6.76
C VAL A 173 8.69 4.63 -7.14
N GLY A 174 8.72 4.23 -8.40
CA GLY A 174 9.49 3.09 -8.89
C GLY A 174 8.75 1.76 -8.80
N GLY A 175 7.41 1.80 -8.69
CA GLY A 175 6.57 0.61 -8.66
C GLY A 175 6.69 -0.27 -9.91
N LEU A 176 6.96 0.30 -11.09
CA LEU A 176 7.14 -0.49 -12.33
C LEU A 176 8.44 -1.30 -12.29
N ALA A 177 9.52 -0.70 -11.79
CA ALA A 177 10.80 -1.38 -11.65
C ALA A 177 10.76 -2.48 -10.58
N ASP A 178 10.10 -2.21 -9.45
CA ASP A 178 9.87 -3.21 -8.41
C ASP A 178 8.96 -4.35 -8.92
N LEU A 179 7.99 -4.04 -9.79
CA LEU A 179 7.10 -5.04 -10.41
C LEU A 179 7.87 -5.98 -11.36
N ASP A 180 8.75 -5.43 -12.19
CA ASP A 180 9.62 -6.19 -13.11
C ASP A 180 10.62 -7.05 -12.34
N ALA A 181 11.18 -6.53 -11.26
CA ALA A 181 12.11 -7.26 -10.39
C ALA A 181 11.44 -8.30 -9.48
N GLY A 182 10.10 -8.33 -9.39
CA GLY A 182 9.39 -9.22 -8.48
C GLY A 182 9.61 -8.87 -7.00
N VAL A 183 9.72 -7.58 -6.66
CA VAL A 183 10.06 -7.10 -5.31
C VAL A 183 8.92 -6.29 -4.69
N PHE A 184 8.59 -6.59 -3.44
CA PHE A 184 7.68 -5.83 -2.61
C PHE A 184 8.44 -4.84 -1.72
N ARG A 185 8.17 -3.54 -1.92
CA ARG A 185 8.85 -2.45 -1.19
C ARG A 185 7.87 -1.47 -0.56
N LEU A 186 8.13 -1.07 0.68
CA LEU A 186 7.40 0.03 1.33
C LEU A 186 7.81 1.39 0.76
N ILE A 187 6.84 2.28 0.58
CA ILE A 187 7.09 3.65 0.15
C ILE A 187 7.43 4.52 1.37
N GLY A 188 8.53 5.27 1.27
CA GLY A 188 9.03 6.15 2.33
C GLY A 188 10.05 5.45 3.22
N ASP A 189 10.10 5.82 4.50
CA ASP A 189 10.96 5.16 5.50
C ASP A 189 10.26 3.91 6.07
N PRO A 190 10.74 2.69 5.79
CA PRO A 190 10.04 1.45 6.14
C PRO A 190 9.72 1.32 7.64
N VAL A 191 10.64 1.74 8.51
CA VAL A 191 10.47 1.66 9.97
C VAL A 191 9.34 2.57 10.42
N THR A 192 9.40 3.87 10.09
CA THR A 192 8.36 4.84 10.44
C THR A 192 6.98 4.38 9.95
N ARG A 193 6.92 3.86 8.72
CA ARG A 193 5.66 3.39 8.12
C ARG A 193 5.10 2.18 8.85
N CYS A 194 5.95 1.22 9.22
CA CYS A 194 5.51 0.08 10.02
C CYS A 194 5.04 0.51 11.42
N GLU A 195 5.71 1.44 12.09
CA GLU A 195 5.31 1.95 13.42
C GLU A 195 3.97 2.70 13.37
N GLU A 196 3.72 3.48 12.32
CA GLU A 196 2.44 4.17 12.11
C GLU A 196 1.26 3.20 11.97
N ASP A 197 1.49 2.06 11.31
CA ASP A 197 0.49 1.01 11.14
C ASP A 197 1.13 -0.38 11.05
N PRO A 198 1.26 -1.10 12.19
CA PRO A 198 1.90 -2.42 12.23
C PRO A 198 1.23 -3.46 11.32
N VAL A 199 -0.02 -3.25 10.93
CA VAL A 199 -0.74 -4.11 9.97
C VAL A 199 -0.06 -4.15 8.60
N ARG A 200 0.77 -3.15 8.26
CA ARG A 200 1.59 -3.15 7.03
C ARG A 200 2.54 -4.35 6.95
N VAL A 201 3.02 -4.86 8.09
CA VAL A 201 3.85 -6.06 8.14
C VAL A 201 3.09 -7.27 7.60
N LEU A 202 1.85 -7.49 8.06
CA LEU A 202 1.00 -8.57 7.56
C LEU A 202 0.62 -8.38 6.09
N ARG A 203 0.35 -7.14 5.68
CA ARG A 203 0.04 -6.81 4.28
C ARG A 203 1.22 -7.07 3.35
N ALA A 204 2.46 -6.80 3.78
CA ALA A 204 3.66 -7.06 3.01
C ALA A 204 3.80 -8.56 2.72
N VAL A 205 3.78 -9.38 3.77
CA VAL A 205 3.83 -10.85 3.67
C VAL A 205 2.70 -11.40 2.80
N ARG A 206 1.46 -10.95 3.04
CA ARG A 206 0.30 -11.40 2.27
C ARG A 206 0.43 -11.10 0.79
N LEU A 207 0.85 -9.88 0.44
CA LEU A 207 0.90 -9.46 -0.95
C LEU A 207 2.12 -10.04 -1.68
N ALA A 208 3.25 -10.19 -0.99
CA ALA A 208 4.41 -10.92 -1.48
C ALA A 208 4.03 -12.38 -1.80
N ALA A 209 3.39 -13.08 -0.87
CA ALA A 209 2.91 -14.45 -1.07
C ALA A 209 1.86 -14.58 -2.19
N LYS A 210 0.98 -13.56 -2.35
CA LYS A 210 0.00 -13.55 -3.45
C LYS A 210 0.69 -13.54 -4.82
N LEU A 211 1.68 -12.66 -4.99
CA LEU A 211 2.31 -12.40 -6.29
C LEU A 211 3.56 -13.25 -6.56
N ASP A 212 4.01 -14.04 -5.58
CA ASP A 212 5.29 -14.76 -5.63
C ASP A 212 6.50 -13.81 -5.70
N PHE A 213 6.44 -12.73 -4.92
CA PHE A 213 7.46 -11.68 -4.90
C PHE A 213 8.33 -11.79 -3.65
N ASP A 214 9.59 -11.40 -3.78
CA ASP A 214 10.49 -11.21 -2.65
C ASP A 214 10.19 -9.90 -1.92
N ILE A 215 10.47 -9.82 -0.62
CA ILE A 215 10.35 -8.58 0.14
C ILE A 215 11.71 -7.87 0.13
N ALA A 216 11.73 -6.58 -0.19
CA ALA A 216 12.95 -5.79 -0.19
C ALA A 216 13.65 -5.81 1.18
N GLU A 217 14.99 -5.89 1.20
CA GLU A 217 15.77 -6.06 2.44
C GLU A 217 15.53 -4.96 3.48
N ASP A 218 15.38 -3.71 3.04
CA ASP A 218 15.05 -2.56 3.89
C ASP A 218 13.66 -2.70 4.54
N THR A 219 12.69 -3.20 3.78
CA THR A 219 11.32 -3.50 4.23
C THR A 219 11.34 -4.67 5.21
N LEU A 220 12.09 -5.73 4.91
CA LEU A 220 12.23 -6.89 5.77
C LEU A 220 12.88 -6.55 7.12
N ALA A 221 13.93 -5.71 7.10
CA ALA A 221 14.57 -5.23 8.32
C ALA A 221 13.60 -4.45 9.21
N ALA A 222 12.79 -3.56 8.62
CA ALA A 222 11.76 -2.82 9.35
C ALA A 222 10.66 -3.73 9.91
N MET A 223 10.22 -4.74 9.14
CA MET A 223 9.26 -5.73 9.62
C MET A 223 9.78 -6.47 10.84
N ARG A 224 11.04 -6.90 10.85
CA ARG A 224 11.68 -7.57 11.99
C ARG A 224 11.72 -6.69 13.23
N GLN A 225 11.95 -5.38 13.06
CA GLN A 225 11.97 -4.42 14.16
C GLN A 225 10.58 -4.19 14.75
N VAL A 226 9.55 -4.06 13.91
CA VAL A 226 8.22 -3.60 14.34
C VAL A 226 7.23 -4.75 14.61
N ARG A 227 7.48 -5.99 14.16
CA ARG A 227 6.55 -7.13 14.32
C ARG A 227 6.02 -7.33 15.75
N GLY A 228 6.78 -6.96 16.79
CA GLY A 228 6.36 -7.00 18.19
C GLY A 228 5.12 -6.16 18.47
N GLU A 229 4.94 -5.05 17.75
CA GLU A 229 3.81 -4.14 17.89
C GLU A 229 2.49 -4.71 17.39
N LEU A 230 2.51 -5.82 16.64
CA LEU A 230 1.29 -6.53 16.24
C LEU A 230 0.43 -6.94 17.45
N LYS A 231 1.05 -7.21 18.62
CA LYS A 231 0.32 -7.49 19.88
C LYS A 231 -0.55 -6.31 20.34
N SER A 232 -0.19 -5.09 19.97
CA SER A 232 -0.92 -3.87 20.32
C SER A 232 -1.99 -3.47 19.29
N THR A 233 -2.07 -4.21 18.18
CA THR A 233 -3.01 -3.93 17.10
C THR A 233 -4.42 -4.44 17.47
N PRO A 234 -5.49 -3.65 17.21
CA PRO A 234 -6.85 -4.09 17.51
C PRO A 234 -7.19 -5.42 16.81
N PRO A 235 -7.75 -6.42 17.52
CA PRO A 235 -8.07 -7.74 16.95
C PRO A 235 -8.90 -7.71 15.65
N PRO A 236 -9.90 -6.81 15.47
CA PRO A 236 -10.64 -6.76 14.20
C PRO A 236 -9.76 -6.46 12.99
N ARG A 237 -8.69 -5.66 13.15
CA ARG A 237 -7.78 -5.35 12.04
C ARG A 237 -6.89 -6.53 11.67
N LEU A 238 -6.47 -7.30 12.69
CA LEU A 238 -5.71 -8.54 12.47
C LEU A 238 -6.60 -9.59 11.79
N PHE A 239 -7.86 -9.72 12.23
CA PHE A 239 -8.82 -10.66 11.67
C PHE A 239 -9.06 -10.40 10.17
N GLU A 240 -9.24 -9.14 9.76
CA GLU A 240 -9.37 -8.77 8.34
C GLU A 240 -8.18 -9.22 7.49
N GLU A 241 -6.95 -9.10 8.00
CA GLU A 241 -5.77 -9.57 7.26
C GLU A 241 -5.64 -11.10 7.29
N VAL A 242 -6.03 -11.77 8.39
CA VAL A 242 -6.09 -13.24 8.46
C VAL A 242 -7.05 -13.80 7.41
N LEU A 243 -8.25 -13.22 7.28
CA LEU A 243 -9.19 -13.63 6.23
C LEU A 243 -8.54 -13.52 4.84
N LYS A 244 -7.86 -12.40 4.56
CA LYS A 244 -7.21 -12.20 3.25
C LYS A 244 -5.99 -13.10 3.02
N LEU A 245 -5.28 -13.52 4.08
CA LEU A 245 -4.16 -14.47 4.01
C LEU A 245 -4.64 -15.86 3.56
N PHE A 246 -5.75 -16.34 4.12
CA PHE A 246 -6.20 -17.73 3.94
C PHE A 246 -7.34 -17.91 2.93
N GLN A 247 -8.16 -16.88 2.65
CA GLN A 247 -9.27 -16.97 1.69
C GLN A 247 -8.90 -16.46 0.29
N GLY A 248 -7.61 -16.20 0.06
CA GLY A 248 -7.12 -15.60 -1.18
C GLY A 248 -6.82 -16.56 -2.33
N GLY A 249 -6.82 -17.88 -2.08
CA GLY A 249 -6.35 -18.91 -3.03
C GLY A 249 -4.82 -19.08 -3.07
N TYR A 250 -4.13 -18.60 -2.03
CA TYR A 250 -2.67 -18.71 -1.84
C TYR A 250 -2.35 -18.97 -0.36
N ALA A 251 -3.23 -19.73 0.31
CA ALA A 251 -3.24 -19.91 1.75
C ALA A 251 -1.98 -20.63 2.25
N LEU A 252 -1.54 -21.69 1.56
CA LEU A 252 -0.31 -22.41 1.87
C LEU A 252 0.93 -21.50 1.79
N ARG A 253 1.09 -20.74 0.69
CA ARG A 253 2.21 -19.80 0.53
C ARG A 253 2.18 -18.71 1.61
N SER A 254 1.00 -18.15 1.90
CA SER A 254 0.82 -17.21 3.00
C SER A 254 1.24 -17.81 4.34
N PHE A 255 0.87 -19.07 4.61
CA PHE A 255 1.19 -19.78 5.86
C PHE A 255 2.69 -20.02 6.03
N HIS A 256 3.39 -20.44 4.99
CA HIS A 256 4.84 -20.58 5.05
C HIS A 256 5.51 -19.22 5.25
N SER A 257 5.07 -18.18 4.54
CA SER A 257 5.65 -16.83 4.66
C SER A 257 5.46 -16.21 6.04
N ILE A 258 4.29 -16.38 6.69
CA ILE A 258 4.11 -15.92 8.09
C ILE A 258 4.99 -16.70 9.08
N ARG A 259 5.32 -17.96 8.81
CA ARG A 259 6.24 -18.76 9.66
C ARG A 259 7.68 -18.29 9.47
N GLU A 260 8.11 -18.15 8.22
CA GLU A 260 9.44 -17.67 7.85
C GLU A 260 9.77 -16.31 8.51
N HIS A 261 8.79 -15.41 8.56
CA HIS A 261 8.96 -14.08 9.15
C HIS A 261 8.63 -14.00 10.65
N GLU A 262 8.44 -15.14 11.32
CA GLU A 262 8.12 -15.26 12.75
C GLU A 262 6.86 -14.48 13.17
N LEU A 263 5.88 -14.41 12.27
CA LEU A 263 4.62 -13.69 12.49
C LEU A 263 3.52 -14.57 13.08
N LEU A 264 3.65 -15.90 12.96
CA LEU A 264 2.63 -16.86 13.38
C LEU A 264 2.27 -16.71 14.87
N HIS A 265 3.26 -16.51 15.75
CA HIS A 265 3.06 -16.32 17.19
C HIS A 265 2.11 -15.16 17.53
N TYR A 266 2.07 -14.11 16.71
CA TYR A 266 1.21 -12.94 16.95
C TYR A 266 -0.25 -13.17 16.54
N LEU A 267 -0.48 -14.10 15.62
CA LEU A 267 -1.79 -14.40 15.08
C LEU A 267 -2.42 -15.64 15.75
N PHE A 268 -1.62 -16.69 15.93
CA PHE A 268 -2.06 -18.00 16.41
C PHE A 268 -1.03 -18.57 17.41
N PRO A 269 -0.95 -18.01 18.64
CA PRO A 269 0.10 -18.39 19.60
C PRO A 269 0.07 -19.89 19.94
N LEU A 270 -1.13 -20.46 20.14
CA LEU A 270 -1.29 -21.90 20.43
C LEU A 270 -0.83 -22.80 19.27
N LEU A 271 -1.01 -22.35 18.03
CA LEU A 271 -0.57 -23.09 16.86
C LEU A 271 0.95 -23.02 16.70
N ASP A 272 1.54 -21.84 16.90
CA ASP A 272 2.98 -21.62 16.86
C ASP A 272 3.73 -22.49 17.88
N GLU A 273 3.21 -22.61 19.10
CA GLU A 273 3.77 -23.47 20.14
C GLU A 273 3.78 -24.95 19.74
N ARG A 274 2.67 -25.46 19.19
CA ARG A 274 2.57 -26.86 18.74
C ARG A 274 3.51 -27.18 17.59
N LEU A 275 3.63 -26.27 16.62
CA LEU A 275 4.54 -26.47 15.49
C LEU A 275 6.01 -26.43 15.94
N LYS A 276 6.36 -25.55 16.88
CA LYS A 276 7.72 -25.53 17.48
C LYS A 276 8.03 -26.77 18.30
N ALA A 277 7.02 -27.46 18.81
CA ALA A 277 7.19 -28.74 19.50
C ALA A 277 7.44 -29.93 18.55
N GLY A 278 7.43 -29.72 17.23
CA GLY A 278 7.72 -30.76 16.24
C GLY A 278 6.55 -31.69 15.93
N ASP A 279 5.32 -31.19 15.98
CA ASP A 279 4.11 -31.95 15.64
C ASP A 279 3.99 -32.14 14.10
N GLU A 280 4.71 -33.13 13.56
CA GLU A 280 4.75 -33.44 12.12
C GLU A 280 3.38 -33.79 11.53
N ALA A 281 2.52 -34.43 12.33
CA ALA A 281 1.16 -34.78 11.92
C ALA A 281 0.29 -33.53 11.72
N LEU A 282 0.42 -32.55 12.64
CA LEU A 282 -0.23 -31.26 12.51
C LEU A 282 0.28 -30.47 11.31
N GLU A 283 1.59 -30.45 11.07
CA GLU A 283 2.19 -29.77 9.92
C GLU A 283 1.69 -30.37 8.59
N THR A 284 1.72 -31.69 8.46
CA THR A 284 1.21 -32.39 7.26
C THR A 284 -0.28 -32.12 7.05
N MET A 285 -1.08 -32.11 8.12
CA MET A 285 -2.50 -31.80 8.05
C MET A 285 -2.75 -30.37 7.58
N LEU A 286 -1.99 -29.40 8.07
CA LEU A 286 -2.12 -27.99 7.70
C LEU A 286 -1.71 -27.78 6.24
N ASP A 287 -0.62 -28.37 5.80
CA ASP A 287 -0.18 -28.27 4.42
C ASP A 287 -1.25 -28.83 3.48
N ALA A 288 -1.81 -30.01 3.80
CA ALA A 288 -2.91 -30.60 3.03
C ALA A 288 -4.20 -29.76 3.05
N ALA A 289 -4.50 -29.08 4.16
CA ALA A 289 -5.71 -28.27 4.29
C ALA A 289 -5.60 -26.89 3.61
N LEU A 290 -4.38 -26.40 3.38
CA LEU A 290 -4.11 -25.07 2.84
C LEU A 290 -3.68 -25.07 1.36
N GLN A 291 -3.43 -26.25 0.77
CA GLN A 291 -3.28 -26.47 -0.68
C GLN A 291 -4.53 -26.03 -1.45
#